data_AF-A0A662WED5-F1
#
_entry.id   AF-A0A662WED5-F1
#
_cell.length_a   1.000
_cell.length_b   1.000
_cell.length_c   1.000
_cell.angle_alpha   90.00
_cell.angle_beta   90.00
_cell.angle_gamma   90.00
#
_symmetry.space_group_name_H-M   'P 1'
#
loop_
_entity.id
_entity.type
_entity.pdbx_description
1 polymer ?
#
loop_
_entity_poly.entity_id
_entity_poly.type
_entity_poly.pdbx_seq_one_letter_code
_entity_poly.pdbx_strand_id
1 'polypeptide(L)'
;MPEAQADGVSFAACAACVAAIVLFQFLVSARPSSPHGAAAAPTAGAQRQDLHVQRKLQHAGTGGLIYAASSVFSRSAGAGVLLAFALVFLGVHELRKRSDRVDAAYVATFRSILRQDEVNRTVLPGAFYFLLGSGTALALFPPRIARLAVLHLAVGDPTAAFVGTLYGRHKLSALIGDLGGSKSLEGSAGCFAIAAVATFTALTLESAFYFSGEAHTATTAIALAGGLCAAAAELLDVAGWDDNLSLPLLSGVFLQLSVGRWLL
;
A
#
# COMPACT_ATOMS: atom_id res chain seq x y z
N MET A 1 26.77 -15.95 -0.28
CA MET A 1 25.52 -16.74 -0.37
C MET A 1 24.98 -16.97 1.03
N PRO A 2 23.88 -16.31 1.44
CA PRO A 2 23.15 -16.73 2.63
C PRO A 2 21.88 -17.47 2.19
N GLU A 3 22.05 -18.70 1.72
CA GLU A 3 21.00 -19.73 1.76
C GLU A 3 21.40 -20.68 2.88
N ALA A 4 21.10 -20.30 4.12
CA ALA A 4 21.10 -21.20 5.27
C ALA A 4 20.50 -20.47 6.50
N GLN A 5 19.20 -20.21 6.44
CA GLN A 5 18.43 -20.10 7.68
C GLN A 5 17.09 -20.78 7.44
N ALA A 6 17.14 -22.12 7.51
CA ALA A 6 15.95 -22.94 7.71
C ALA A 6 15.51 -22.79 9.18
N ASP A 7 15.14 -21.57 9.56
CA ASP A 7 14.47 -21.35 10.84
C ASP A 7 12.99 -21.58 10.58
N GLY A 8 12.48 -22.68 11.11
CA GLY A 8 11.05 -22.95 11.14
C GLY A 8 10.36 -21.71 11.71
N VAL A 9 9.66 -20.98 10.83
CA VAL A 9 8.83 -19.85 11.24
C VAL A 9 7.91 -20.37 12.34
N SER A 10 8.06 -19.83 13.55
CA SER A 10 7.15 -20.20 14.62
C SER A 10 5.74 -19.84 14.18
N PHE A 11 4.88 -20.85 14.02
CA PHE A 11 3.49 -20.68 13.67
C PHE A 11 2.82 -19.64 14.59
N ALA A 12 3.23 -19.62 15.87
CA ALA A 12 2.77 -18.64 16.84
C ALA A 12 3.18 -17.20 16.49
N ALA A 13 4.40 -16.98 16.00
CA ALA A 13 4.84 -15.66 15.54
C ALA A 13 4.05 -15.21 14.30
N CYS A 14 3.83 -16.11 13.34
CA CYS A 14 3.01 -15.83 12.16
C CYS A 14 1.57 -15.47 12.55
N ALA A 15 0.95 -16.29 13.42
CA ALA A 15 -0.39 -16.03 13.94
C ALA A 15 -0.48 -14.71 14.71
N ALA A 16 0.54 -14.36 15.50
CA ALA A 16 0.60 -13.10 16.23
C ALA A 16 0.67 -11.89 15.28
N CYS A 17 1.49 -11.94 14.23
CA CYS A 17 1.56 -10.86 13.23
C CYS A 17 0.25 -10.71 12.46
N VAL A 18 -0.36 -11.81 12.02
CA VAL A 18 -1.68 -11.79 11.37
C VAL A 18 -2.74 -11.22 12.31
N ALA A 19 -2.77 -11.66 13.58
CA ALA A 19 -3.70 -11.15 14.57
C ALA A 19 -3.50 -9.65 14.82
N ALA A 20 -2.26 -9.17 14.89
CA ALA A 20 -1.96 -7.74 15.04
C ALA A 20 -2.45 -6.92 13.85
N ILE A 21 -2.25 -7.41 12.61
CA ILE A 21 -2.73 -6.74 11.39
C ILE A 21 -4.26 -6.69 11.37
N VAL A 22 -4.93 -7.80 11.67
CA VAL A 22 -6.40 -7.89 11.70
C VAL A 22 -6.99 -7.02 12.82
N LEU A 23 -6.39 -7.04 14.01
CA LEU A 23 -6.78 -6.18 15.11
C LEU A 23 -6.64 -4.69 14.74
N PHE A 24 -5.52 -4.33 14.11
CA PHE A 24 -5.33 -2.97 13.59
C PHE A 24 -6.42 -2.60 12.58
N GLN A 25 -6.77 -3.50 11.63
CA GLN A 25 -7.89 -3.25 10.70
C GLN A 25 -9.18 -2.94 11.44
N PHE A 26 -9.51 -3.76 12.44
CA PHE A 26 -10.75 -3.62 13.19
C PHE A 26 -10.78 -2.32 13.98
N LEU A 27 -9.70 -1.99 14.70
CA LEU A 27 -9.60 -0.77 15.50
C LEU A 27 -9.65 0.50 14.65
N VAL A 28 -9.02 0.50 13.47
CA VAL A 28 -9.10 1.65 12.57
C VAL A 28 -10.48 1.74 11.93
N SER A 29 -11.11 0.62 11.55
CA SER A 29 -12.43 0.63 10.90
C SER A 29 -13.58 0.97 11.85
N ALA A 30 -13.49 0.53 13.12
CA ALA A 30 -14.53 0.68 14.13
C ALA A 30 -14.66 2.10 14.72
N ARG A 31 -13.77 3.04 14.38
CA ARG A 31 -13.92 4.43 14.82
C ARG A 31 -15.18 5.02 14.20
N PRO A 32 -16.14 5.51 15.02
CA PRO A 32 -17.36 6.08 14.49
C PRO A 32 -17.01 7.29 13.63
N SER A 33 -17.56 7.33 12.41
CA SER A 33 -17.64 8.56 11.64
C SER A 33 -18.20 9.63 12.57
N SER A 34 -17.48 10.72 12.80
CA SER A 34 -18.02 11.84 13.59
C SER A 34 -19.44 12.11 13.10
N PRO A 35 -20.44 12.26 14.00
CA PRO A 35 -21.75 12.71 13.57
C PRO A 35 -21.50 14.09 12.97
N HIS A 36 -21.51 14.19 11.63
CA HIS A 36 -21.79 15.48 11.02
C HIS A 36 -23.20 15.79 11.48
N GLY A 37 -23.25 16.62 12.52
CA GLY A 37 -24.45 17.05 13.20
C GLY A 37 -25.44 17.61 12.22
N ALA A 38 -26.70 17.56 12.65
CA ALA A 38 -27.83 18.31 12.14
C ALA A 38 -27.43 19.37 11.09
N ALA A 39 -27.80 19.10 9.84
CA ALA A 39 -27.56 19.99 8.72
C ALA A 39 -28.15 21.38 9.00
N ALA A 40 -27.32 22.29 9.49
CA ALA A 40 -27.47 23.70 9.20
C ALA A 40 -27.19 23.87 7.70
N ALA A 41 -28.04 24.65 7.03
CA ALA A 41 -28.01 24.87 5.58
C ALA A 41 -26.59 25.19 5.06
N PRO A 42 -26.19 24.65 3.90
CA PRO A 42 -24.87 24.86 3.36
C PRO A 42 -24.69 26.33 2.98
N THR A 43 -23.78 27.03 3.67
CA THR A 43 -23.25 28.30 3.18
C THR A 43 -22.33 28.02 2.00
N ALA A 44 -22.57 28.73 0.89
CA ALA A 44 -21.79 28.61 -0.33
C ALA A 44 -20.32 28.97 -0.04
N GLY A 45 -19.43 27.99 -0.08
CA GLY A 45 -17.99 28.23 0.05
C GLY A 45 -17.13 27.07 0.56
N ALA A 46 -17.70 26.03 1.17
CA ALA A 46 -16.91 24.91 1.70
C ALA A 46 -17.44 23.56 1.21
N GLN A 47 -17.22 23.26 -0.07
CA GLN A 47 -17.26 21.89 -0.56
C GLN A 47 -16.05 21.16 0.06
N ARG A 48 -16.17 20.71 1.32
CA ARG A 48 -15.16 19.87 1.98
C ARG A 48 -15.00 18.61 1.13
N GLN A 49 -13.94 18.55 0.33
CA GLN A 49 -13.53 17.30 -0.32
C GLN A 49 -13.33 16.27 0.79
N ASP A 50 -14.03 15.13 0.69
CA ASP A 50 -13.84 14.03 1.64
C ASP A 50 -12.40 13.52 1.49
N LEU A 51 -11.55 13.87 2.45
CA LEU A 51 -10.14 13.52 2.41
C LEU A 51 -9.91 12.01 2.64
N HIS A 52 -10.94 11.23 2.99
CA HIS A 52 -10.86 9.80 3.26
C HIS A 52 -9.64 9.42 4.13
N VAL A 53 -9.37 10.23 5.16
CA VAL A 53 -8.15 10.12 6.00
C VAL A 53 -8.05 8.76 6.69
N GLN A 54 -9.19 8.21 7.13
CA GLN A 54 -9.25 6.92 7.81
C GLN A 54 -8.81 5.77 6.90
N ARG A 55 -9.22 5.78 5.62
CA ARG A 55 -8.75 4.81 4.61
C ARG A 55 -7.24 4.94 4.40
N LYS A 56 -6.73 6.16 4.23
CA LYS A 56 -5.30 6.41 4.02
C LYS A 56 -4.45 5.96 5.22
N LEU A 57 -4.93 6.19 6.45
CA LEU A 57 -4.30 5.71 7.67
C LEU A 57 -4.33 4.18 7.77
N GLN A 58 -5.48 3.56 7.46
CA GLN A 58 -5.61 2.11 7.40
C GLN A 58 -4.62 1.52 6.40
N HIS A 59 -4.55 2.07 5.19
CA HIS A 59 -3.63 1.63 4.13
C HIS A 59 -2.17 1.70 4.58
N ALA A 60 -1.74 2.87 5.05
CA ALA A 60 -0.37 3.09 5.50
C ALA A 60 0.01 2.22 6.70
N GLY A 61 -0.86 2.11 7.70
CA GLY A 61 -0.59 1.27 8.86
C GLY A 61 -0.55 -0.22 8.52
N THR A 62 -1.44 -0.70 7.65
CA THR A 62 -1.43 -2.10 7.19
C THR A 62 -0.14 -2.43 6.46
N GLY A 63 0.25 -1.59 5.50
CA GLY A 63 1.48 -1.78 4.76
C GLY A 63 2.73 -1.68 5.64
N GLY A 64 2.75 -0.75 6.61
CA GLY A 64 3.83 -0.65 7.59
C GLY A 64 3.95 -1.91 8.47
N LEU A 65 2.83 -2.49 8.91
CA LEU A 65 2.83 -3.74 9.66
C LEU A 65 3.30 -4.93 8.80
N ILE A 66 2.93 -4.99 7.52
CA ILE A 66 3.42 -6.02 6.58
C ILE A 66 4.92 -5.86 6.32
N TYR A 67 5.39 -4.64 6.13
CA TYR A 67 6.82 -4.34 6.02
C TYR A 67 7.58 -4.81 7.28
N ALA A 68 7.08 -4.48 8.47
CA ALA A 68 7.68 -4.92 9.72
C ALA A 68 7.64 -6.45 9.86
N ALA A 69 6.51 -7.10 9.56
CA ALA A 69 6.38 -8.56 9.63
C ALA A 69 7.34 -9.28 8.68
N SER A 70 7.60 -8.72 7.50
CA SER A 70 8.47 -9.35 6.50
C SER A 70 9.96 -9.39 6.87
N SER A 71 10.38 -8.84 8.02
CA SER A 71 11.74 -9.04 8.56
C SER A 71 11.86 -10.32 9.39
N VAL A 72 10.72 -10.85 9.84
CA VAL A 72 10.63 -12.03 10.71
C VAL A 72 10.32 -13.30 9.93
N PHE A 73 9.71 -13.16 8.75
CA PHE A 73 9.26 -14.30 7.94
C PHE A 73 10.06 -14.45 6.67
N SER A 74 10.17 -15.70 6.19
CA SER A 74 10.68 -15.94 4.85
C SER A 74 9.77 -15.29 3.81
N ARG A 75 10.38 -14.84 2.72
CA ARG A 75 9.70 -14.22 1.59
C ARG A 75 8.54 -15.06 1.05
N SER A 76 8.74 -16.37 0.92
CA SER A 76 7.72 -17.31 0.43
C SER A 76 6.56 -17.49 1.41
N ALA A 77 6.84 -17.57 2.72
CA ALA A 77 5.80 -17.65 3.74
C ALA A 77 4.96 -16.35 3.76
N GLY A 78 5.61 -15.19 3.73
CA GLY A 78 4.94 -13.89 3.66
C GLY A 78 4.06 -13.77 2.41
N ALA A 79 4.60 -14.10 1.23
CA ALA A 79 3.84 -14.12 -0.01
C ALA A 79 2.63 -15.06 0.06
N GLY A 80 2.83 -16.29 0.55
CA GLY A 80 1.78 -17.30 0.68
C GLY A 80 0.63 -16.83 1.59
N VAL A 81 0.95 -16.22 2.73
CA VAL A 81 -0.06 -15.67 3.66
C VAL A 81 -0.85 -14.54 2.99
N LEU A 82 -0.16 -13.55 2.38
CA LEU A 82 -0.85 -12.42 1.75
C LEU A 82 -1.75 -12.87 0.59
N LEU A 83 -1.28 -13.77 -0.26
CA LEU A 83 -2.05 -14.31 -1.38
C LEU A 83 -3.23 -15.16 -0.90
N ALA A 84 -3.07 -15.95 0.17
CA ALA A 84 -4.17 -16.68 0.78
C ALA A 84 -5.25 -15.73 1.31
N PHE A 85 -4.87 -14.64 1.99
CA PHE A 85 -5.84 -13.64 2.44
C PHE A 85 -6.49 -12.88 1.28
N ALA A 86 -5.78 -12.63 0.17
CA ALA A 86 -6.41 -12.09 -1.03
C ALA A 86 -7.53 -13.02 -1.54
N LEU A 87 -7.30 -14.34 -1.56
CA LEU A 87 -8.36 -15.32 -1.90
C LEU A 87 -9.52 -15.31 -0.89
N VAL A 88 -9.25 -15.12 0.40
CA VAL A 88 -10.30 -14.95 1.41
C VAL A 88 -11.15 -13.72 1.11
N PHE A 89 -10.54 -12.57 0.79
CA PHE A 89 -11.28 -11.35 0.42
C PHE A 89 -12.13 -11.54 -0.84
N LEU A 90 -11.61 -12.28 -1.83
CA LEU A 90 -12.38 -12.66 -3.02
C LEU A 90 -13.59 -13.53 -2.63
N GLY A 91 -13.40 -14.55 -1.80
CA GLY A 91 -14.46 -15.41 -1.31
C GLY A 91 -15.53 -14.64 -0.52
N VAL A 92 -15.11 -13.73 0.38
CA VAL A 92 -16.02 -12.85 1.12
C VAL A 92 -16.81 -11.95 0.17
N HIS A 93 -16.18 -11.36 -0.85
CA HIS A 93 -16.87 -10.54 -1.83
C HIS A 93 -17.93 -11.33 -2.61
N GLU A 94 -17.63 -12.57 -3.01
CA GLU A 94 -18.63 -13.44 -3.65
C GLU A 94 -19.77 -13.85 -2.70
N LEU A 95 -19.48 -14.07 -1.42
CA LEU A 95 -20.50 -14.33 -0.41
C LEU A 95 -21.40 -13.11 -0.17
N ARG A 96 -20.85 -11.88 -0.21
CA ARG A 96 -21.64 -10.63 -0.12
C ARG A 96 -22.64 -10.46 -1.26
N LYS A 97 -22.37 -11.05 -2.44
CA LYS A 97 -23.34 -11.05 -3.57
C LYS A 97 -24.48 -12.04 -3.36
N ARG A 98 -24.28 -13.07 -2.52
CA ARG A 98 -25.23 -14.18 -2.32
C ARG A 98 -26.03 -14.05 -1.03
N SER A 99 -25.62 -13.20 -0.08
CA SER A 99 -26.25 -13.08 1.23
C SER A 99 -26.27 -11.64 1.74
N ASP A 100 -27.46 -11.08 1.88
CA ASP A 100 -27.66 -9.73 2.43
C ASP A 100 -27.19 -9.62 3.89
N ARG A 101 -27.24 -10.72 4.65
CA ARG A 101 -26.71 -10.75 6.03
C ARG A 101 -25.20 -10.55 6.05
N VAL A 102 -24.49 -11.23 5.15
CA VAL A 102 -23.02 -11.11 5.03
C VAL A 102 -22.65 -9.71 4.54
N ASP A 103 -23.37 -9.18 3.55
CA ASP A 103 -23.13 -7.83 3.04
C ASP A 103 -23.40 -6.76 4.10
N ALA A 104 -24.53 -6.84 4.81
CA ALA A 104 -24.86 -5.92 5.90
C ALA A 104 -23.81 -5.96 7.02
N ALA A 105 -23.35 -7.15 7.42
CA ALA A 105 -22.31 -7.29 8.43
C ALA A 105 -20.96 -6.72 7.94
N TYR A 106 -20.59 -6.97 6.68
CA TYR A 106 -19.36 -6.45 6.08
C TYR A 106 -19.38 -4.93 5.99
N VAL A 107 -20.46 -4.35 5.45
CA VAL A 107 -20.62 -2.90 5.34
C VAL A 107 -20.67 -2.28 6.74
N ALA A 108 -21.45 -2.82 7.68
CA ALA A 108 -21.48 -2.29 9.05
C ALA A 108 -20.08 -2.24 9.70
N THR A 109 -19.21 -3.21 9.39
CA THR A 109 -17.85 -3.28 9.93
C THR A 109 -16.88 -2.32 9.25
N PHE A 110 -16.94 -2.21 7.91
CA PHE A 110 -15.90 -1.56 7.10
C PHE A 110 -16.34 -0.28 6.38
N ARG A 111 -17.59 0.17 6.54
CA ARG A 111 -18.15 1.32 5.79
C ARG A 111 -17.29 2.58 5.84
N SER A 112 -16.58 2.81 6.94
CA SER A 112 -15.72 3.98 7.15
C SER A 112 -14.49 4.04 6.22
N ILE A 113 -14.08 2.90 5.65
CA ILE A 113 -12.90 2.78 4.77
C ILE A 113 -13.24 2.40 3.33
N LEU A 114 -14.47 1.94 3.07
CA LEU A 114 -14.92 1.50 1.75
C LEU A 114 -15.30 2.69 0.85
N ARG A 115 -14.99 2.57 -0.44
CA ARG A 115 -15.52 3.45 -1.50
C ARG A 115 -16.95 3.05 -1.88
N GLN A 116 -17.70 3.95 -2.51
CA GLN A 116 -19.08 3.68 -2.91
C GLN A 116 -19.21 2.46 -3.83
N ASP A 117 -18.30 2.30 -4.80
CA ASP A 117 -18.29 1.15 -5.69
C ASP A 117 -18.01 -0.18 -4.96
N GLU A 118 -17.19 -0.15 -3.90
CA GLU A 118 -16.89 -1.30 -3.04
C GLU A 118 -18.08 -1.66 -2.12
N VAL A 119 -18.83 -0.64 -1.67
CA VAL A 119 -20.10 -0.82 -0.94
C VAL A 119 -21.15 -1.43 -1.86
N ASN A 120 -21.26 -0.93 -3.10
CA ASN A 120 -22.21 -1.40 -4.11
C ASN A 120 -21.84 -2.75 -4.73
N ARG A 121 -20.64 -3.27 -4.42
CA ARG A 121 -20.10 -4.54 -4.94
C ARG A 121 -19.86 -4.54 -6.46
N THR A 122 -19.72 -3.37 -7.07
CA THR A 122 -19.36 -3.24 -8.49
C THR A 122 -17.89 -3.52 -8.73
N VAL A 123 -17.06 -3.32 -7.70
CA VAL A 123 -15.63 -3.65 -7.70
C VAL A 123 -15.24 -4.42 -6.44
N LEU A 124 -14.12 -5.15 -6.52
CA LEU A 124 -13.49 -5.76 -5.36
C LEU A 124 -12.94 -4.68 -4.41
N PRO A 125 -12.93 -4.91 -3.08
CA PRO A 125 -12.35 -3.96 -2.13
C PRO A 125 -10.86 -3.73 -2.39
N GLY A 126 -10.36 -2.50 -2.21
CA GLY A 126 -8.93 -2.20 -2.35
C GLY A 126 -7.99 -3.12 -1.55
N ALA A 127 -8.45 -3.62 -0.39
CA ALA A 127 -7.71 -4.61 0.41
C ALA A 127 -7.36 -5.90 -0.36
N PHE A 128 -8.23 -6.35 -1.28
CA PHE A 128 -7.93 -7.48 -2.16
C PHE A 128 -6.71 -7.19 -3.03
N TYR A 129 -6.73 -6.07 -3.75
CA TYR A 129 -5.64 -5.66 -4.62
C TYR A 129 -4.35 -5.38 -3.85
N PHE A 130 -4.45 -4.81 -2.64
CA PHE A 130 -3.31 -4.54 -1.77
C PHE A 130 -2.58 -5.82 -1.38
N LEU A 131 -3.34 -6.82 -0.93
CA LEU A 131 -2.79 -8.12 -0.54
C LEU A 131 -2.24 -8.87 -1.76
N LEU A 132 -2.95 -8.82 -2.90
CA LEU A 132 -2.51 -9.43 -4.14
C LEU A 132 -1.21 -8.80 -4.66
N GLY A 133 -1.14 -7.47 -4.73
CA GLY A 133 0.04 -6.73 -5.18
C GLY A 133 1.24 -6.94 -4.26
N SER A 134 1.04 -6.78 -2.94
CA SER A 134 2.11 -7.00 -1.96
C SER A 134 2.59 -8.46 -1.94
N GLY A 135 1.67 -9.43 -1.96
CA GLY A 135 1.99 -10.85 -2.01
C GLY A 135 2.73 -11.25 -3.29
N THR A 136 2.31 -10.70 -4.43
CA THR A 136 2.97 -10.93 -5.71
C THR A 136 4.35 -10.27 -5.77
N ALA A 137 4.50 -9.05 -5.22
CA ALA A 137 5.81 -8.40 -5.11
C ALA A 137 6.80 -9.22 -4.26
N LEU A 138 6.35 -9.74 -3.11
CA LEU A 138 7.13 -10.69 -2.32
C LEU A 138 7.47 -11.96 -3.13
N ALA A 139 6.54 -12.50 -3.91
CA ALA A 139 6.77 -13.70 -4.71
C ALA A 139 7.76 -13.50 -5.87
N LEU A 140 7.80 -12.32 -6.48
CA LEU A 140 8.59 -12.05 -7.69
C LEU A 140 9.97 -11.44 -7.41
N PHE A 141 10.09 -10.54 -6.44
CA PHE A 141 11.32 -9.77 -6.24
C PHE A 141 12.21 -10.34 -5.13
N PRO A 142 13.53 -10.10 -5.19
CA PRO A 142 14.45 -10.38 -4.09
C PRO A 142 14.03 -9.65 -2.80
N PRO A 143 14.30 -10.21 -1.60
CA PRO A 143 13.75 -9.71 -0.33
C PRO A 143 13.94 -8.21 -0.09
N ARG A 144 15.11 -7.66 -0.41
CA ARG A 144 15.43 -6.25 -0.25
C ARG A 144 14.56 -5.36 -1.14
N ILE A 145 14.39 -5.73 -2.40
CA ILE A 145 13.57 -4.98 -3.36
C ILE A 145 12.07 -5.13 -3.03
N ALA A 146 11.64 -6.35 -2.70
CA ALA A 146 10.25 -6.62 -2.38
C ALA A 146 9.77 -5.82 -1.15
N ARG A 147 10.61 -5.74 -0.11
CA ARG A 147 10.33 -4.94 1.10
C ARG A 147 10.17 -3.46 0.78
N LEU A 148 11.08 -2.87 0.01
CA LEU A 148 10.98 -1.47 -0.41
C LEU A 148 9.76 -1.22 -1.29
N ALA A 149 9.42 -2.12 -2.21
CA ALA A 149 8.23 -2.01 -3.05
C ALA A 149 6.93 -2.01 -2.22
N VAL A 150 6.82 -2.88 -1.22
CA VAL A 150 5.69 -2.88 -0.27
C VAL A 150 5.67 -1.60 0.56
N LEU A 151 6.84 -1.12 1.01
CA LEU A 151 6.94 0.14 1.75
C LEU A 151 6.49 1.34 0.89
N HIS A 152 6.89 1.38 -0.39
CA HIS A 152 6.45 2.39 -1.34
C HIS A 152 4.93 2.38 -1.54
N LEU A 153 4.31 1.21 -1.68
CA LEU A 153 2.85 1.12 -1.70
C LEU A 153 2.24 1.63 -0.39
N ALA A 154 2.81 1.24 0.75
CA ALA A 154 2.29 1.57 2.06
C ALA A 154 2.21 3.08 2.30
N VAL A 155 3.28 3.83 1.98
CA VAL A 155 3.32 5.27 2.27
C VAL A 155 3.11 6.15 1.05
N GLY A 156 3.57 5.73 -0.13
CA GLY A 156 3.56 6.52 -1.35
C GLY A 156 2.14 6.78 -1.86
N ASP A 157 1.35 5.73 -2.04
CA ASP A 157 -0.05 5.83 -2.53
C ASP A 157 -0.94 6.73 -1.66
N PRO A 158 -1.06 6.52 -0.32
CA PRO A 158 -1.92 7.37 0.49
C PRO A 158 -1.43 8.82 0.57
N THR A 159 -0.11 9.05 0.52
CA THR A 159 0.45 10.42 0.46
C THR A 159 0.17 11.08 -0.88
N ALA A 160 0.33 10.39 -2.01
CA ALA A 160 -0.05 10.92 -3.33
C ALA A 160 -1.53 11.29 -3.36
N ALA A 161 -2.40 10.39 -2.91
CA ALA A 161 -3.83 10.65 -2.84
C ALA A 161 -4.15 11.81 -1.89
N PHE A 162 -3.46 11.96 -0.76
CA PHE A 162 -3.66 13.07 0.17
C PHE A 162 -3.23 14.42 -0.41
N VAL A 163 -1.99 14.51 -0.89
CA VAL A 163 -1.41 15.72 -1.46
C VAL A 163 -2.14 16.11 -2.75
N GLY A 164 -2.46 15.14 -3.61
CA GLY A 164 -3.22 15.35 -4.84
C GLY A 164 -4.66 15.81 -4.60
N THR A 165 -5.30 15.40 -3.48
CA THR A 165 -6.62 15.95 -3.13
C THR A 165 -6.51 17.41 -2.70
N LEU A 166 -5.54 17.75 -1.85
CA LEU A 166 -5.39 19.10 -1.29
C LEU A 166 -4.84 20.12 -2.29
N TYR A 167 -3.89 19.70 -3.13
CA TYR A 167 -3.07 20.60 -3.94
C TYR A 167 -3.02 20.23 -5.42
N GLY A 168 -3.73 19.18 -5.86
CA GLY A 168 -3.60 18.60 -7.20
C GLY A 168 -4.17 19.45 -8.33
N ARG A 169 -3.51 20.56 -8.64
CA ARG A 169 -3.88 21.52 -9.68
C ARG A 169 -3.43 21.03 -11.06
N HIS A 170 -2.25 20.43 -11.14
CA HIS A 170 -1.67 20.00 -12.41
C HIS A 170 -1.96 18.52 -12.66
N LYS A 171 -3.03 18.24 -13.41
CA LYS A 171 -3.45 16.86 -13.74
C LYS A 171 -2.50 16.21 -14.74
N LEU A 172 -2.11 14.98 -14.44
CA LEU A 172 -1.22 14.18 -15.28
C LEU A 172 -1.87 13.78 -16.60
N SER A 173 -3.20 13.61 -16.64
CA SER A 173 -3.93 13.41 -17.90
C SER A 173 -3.73 14.52 -18.92
N ALA A 174 -3.53 15.76 -18.47
CA ALA A 174 -3.24 16.87 -19.37
C ALA A 174 -1.81 16.80 -19.96
N LEU A 175 -0.90 16.05 -19.33
CA LEU A 175 0.51 15.96 -19.73
C LEU A 175 0.81 14.69 -20.54
N ILE A 176 0.28 13.54 -20.10
CA ILE A 176 0.59 12.21 -20.64
C ILE A 176 -0.66 11.43 -21.07
N GLY A 177 -1.81 12.10 -21.19
CA GLY A 177 -3.06 11.50 -21.63
C GLY A 177 -3.56 10.42 -20.67
N ASP A 178 -4.15 9.36 -21.22
CA ASP A 178 -4.77 8.29 -20.44
C ASP A 178 -3.80 7.59 -19.48
N LEU A 179 -2.50 7.59 -19.78
CA LEU A 179 -1.46 7.03 -18.90
C LEU A 179 -1.37 7.71 -17.53
N GLY A 180 -1.81 8.97 -17.43
CA GLY A 180 -1.76 9.75 -16.19
C GLY A 180 -3.07 9.75 -15.40
N GLY A 181 -4.16 9.24 -15.98
CA GLY A 181 -5.47 9.17 -15.35
C GLY A 181 -5.92 10.46 -14.65
N SER A 182 -6.48 10.33 -13.46
CA SER A 182 -6.91 11.46 -12.61
C SER A 182 -5.83 11.98 -11.65
N LYS A 183 -4.60 11.45 -11.77
CA LYS A 183 -3.47 11.74 -10.89
C LYS A 183 -2.95 13.16 -11.13
N SER A 184 -2.18 13.69 -10.18
CA SER A 184 -1.62 15.04 -10.27
C SER A 184 -0.13 15.07 -9.99
N LEU A 185 0.57 16.04 -10.58
CA LEU A 185 2.01 16.21 -10.37
C LEU A 185 2.34 16.43 -8.88
N GLU A 186 1.48 17.13 -8.15
CA GLU A 186 1.64 17.36 -6.72
C GLU A 186 1.50 16.07 -5.92
N GLY A 187 0.57 15.18 -6.30
CA GLY A 187 0.43 13.86 -5.71
C GLY A 187 1.69 13.03 -5.92
N SER A 188 2.16 12.92 -7.16
CA SER A 188 3.39 12.19 -7.49
C SER A 188 4.63 12.78 -6.81
N ALA A 189 4.72 14.10 -6.67
CA ALA A 189 5.78 14.76 -5.90
C ALA A 189 5.71 14.41 -4.40
N GLY A 190 4.50 14.31 -3.85
CA GLY A 190 4.26 13.81 -2.50
C GLY A 190 4.71 12.36 -2.33
N CYS A 191 4.37 11.48 -3.28
CA CYS A 191 4.84 10.09 -3.32
C CYS A 191 6.36 10.01 -3.37
N PHE A 192 6.99 10.75 -4.28
CA PHE A 192 8.45 10.84 -4.38
C PHE A 192 9.09 11.17 -3.04
N ALA A 193 8.64 12.25 -2.40
CA ALA A 193 9.24 12.74 -1.16
C ALA A 193 9.10 11.73 -0.02
N ILE A 194 7.90 11.18 0.22
CA ILE A 194 7.68 10.24 1.31
C ILE A 194 8.38 8.89 1.07
N ALA A 195 8.40 8.41 -0.17
CA ALA A 195 9.07 7.15 -0.52
C ALA A 195 10.59 7.29 -0.44
N ALA A 196 11.17 8.44 -0.80
CA ALA A 196 12.58 8.71 -0.62
C ALA A 196 12.96 8.73 0.87
N VAL A 197 12.17 9.41 1.71
CA VAL A 197 12.37 9.42 3.16
C VAL A 197 12.23 8.01 3.74
N ALA A 198 11.18 7.29 3.39
CA ALA A 198 10.94 5.94 3.90
C ALA A 198 12.05 4.96 3.48
N THR A 199 12.53 5.05 2.23
CA THR A 199 13.67 4.25 1.75
C THR A 199 14.93 4.61 2.52
N PHE A 200 15.24 5.90 2.67
CA PHE A 200 16.41 6.34 3.45
C PHE A 200 16.37 5.82 4.88
N THR A 201 15.21 5.93 5.55
CA THR A 201 15.00 5.41 6.91
C THR A 201 15.17 3.90 6.96
N ALA A 202 14.57 3.14 6.03
CA ALA A 202 14.72 1.69 5.96
C ALA A 202 16.19 1.26 5.78
N LEU A 203 16.89 1.87 4.82
CA LEU A 203 18.30 1.58 4.55
C LEU A 203 19.21 1.94 5.73
N THR A 204 18.87 2.99 6.49
CA THR A 204 19.67 3.43 7.65
C THR A 204 19.43 2.55 8.87
N LEU A 205 18.16 2.29 9.21
CA LEU A 205 17.80 1.53 10.41
C LEU A 205 18.05 0.02 10.25
N GLU A 206 17.94 -0.49 9.03
CA GLU A 206 18.13 -1.91 8.70
C GLU A 206 19.35 -2.12 7.81
N SER A 207 20.40 -1.32 8.02
CA SER A 207 21.60 -1.31 7.17
C SER A 207 22.24 -2.69 7.02
N ALA A 208 22.29 -3.49 8.09
CA ALA A 208 22.79 -4.86 8.07
C ALA A 208 21.97 -5.81 7.18
N PHE A 209 20.66 -5.55 7.03
CA PHE A 209 19.81 -6.32 6.13
C PHE A 209 20.02 -5.90 4.68
N TYR A 210 20.08 -4.59 4.39
CA TYR A 210 20.14 -4.05 3.04
C TYR A 210 21.54 -4.04 2.41
N PHE A 211 22.59 -3.97 3.21
CA PHE A 211 23.97 -3.87 2.72
C PHE A 211 24.84 -4.98 3.29
N SER A 212 25.61 -5.62 2.42
CA SER A 212 26.65 -6.58 2.79
C SER A 212 28.02 -5.95 2.52
N GLY A 213 28.45 -5.00 3.36
CA GLY A 213 29.74 -4.29 3.25
C GLY A 213 29.62 -2.77 3.31
N GLU A 214 30.64 -2.06 2.82
CA GLU A 214 30.76 -0.57 2.89
C GLU A 214 29.81 0.20 1.94
N ALA A 215 28.73 -0.41 1.46
CA ALA A 215 27.78 0.21 0.53
C ALA A 215 26.92 1.33 1.16
N HIS A 216 27.20 1.74 2.40
CA HIS A 216 26.53 2.83 3.09
C HIS A 216 26.65 4.18 2.38
N THR A 217 27.68 4.37 1.56
CA THR A 217 27.93 5.65 0.85
C THR A 217 26.89 5.94 -0.23
N ALA A 218 26.19 4.93 -0.75
CA ALA A 218 25.16 5.10 -1.78
C ALA A 218 23.75 5.29 -1.21
N THR A 219 23.55 5.26 0.12
CA THR A 219 22.23 5.28 0.77
C THR A 219 21.33 6.41 0.27
N THR A 220 21.86 7.64 0.22
CA THR A 220 21.09 8.80 -0.28
C THR A 220 20.72 8.66 -1.74
N ALA A 221 21.63 8.18 -2.58
CA ALA A 221 21.37 7.99 -4.01
C ALA A 221 20.31 6.91 -4.24
N ILE A 222 20.40 5.79 -3.51
CA ILE A 222 19.40 4.70 -3.56
C ILE A 222 18.05 5.20 -3.05
N ALA A 223 18.01 6.01 -1.99
CA ALA A 223 16.77 6.57 -1.47
C ALA A 223 16.08 7.52 -2.46
N LEU A 224 16.83 8.43 -3.09
CA LEU A 224 16.29 9.32 -4.11
C LEU A 224 15.81 8.52 -5.34
N ALA A 225 16.58 7.53 -5.79
CA ALA A 225 16.17 6.64 -6.86
C ALA A 225 14.92 5.83 -6.49
N GLY A 226 14.82 5.36 -5.24
CA GLY A 226 13.65 4.66 -4.72
C GLY A 226 12.40 5.55 -4.72
N GLY A 227 12.54 6.80 -4.28
CA GLY A 227 11.49 7.81 -4.40
C GLY A 227 11.04 8.02 -5.85
N LEU A 228 11.99 8.12 -6.80
CA LEU A 228 11.67 8.23 -8.22
C LEU A 228 10.94 7.00 -8.74
N CYS A 229 11.37 5.79 -8.34
CA CYS A 229 10.72 4.54 -8.70
C CYS A 229 9.28 4.48 -8.18
N ALA A 230 9.03 4.91 -6.93
CA ALA A 230 7.71 4.96 -6.35
C ALA A 230 6.80 5.97 -7.07
N ALA A 231 7.30 7.18 -7.34
CA ALA A 231 6.54 8.21 -8.03
C ALA A 231 6.25 7.85 -9.49
N ALA A 232 7.20 7.21 -10.18
CA ALA A 232 6.97 6.68 -11.54
C ALA A 232 5.92 5.56 -11.54
N ALA A 233 5.97 4.66 -10.56
CA ALA A 233 4.98 3.60 -10.41
C ALA A 233 3.59 4.16 -10.07
N GLU A 234 3.53 5.16 -9.18
CA GLU A 234 2.29 5.85 -8.83
C GLU A 234 1.73 6.61 -10.02
N LEU A 235 2.54 7.27 -10.83
CA LEU A 235 2.10 8.08 -11.96
C LEU A 235 1.48 7.26 -13.10
N LEU A 236 1.90 6.00 -13.27
CA LEU A 236 1.45 5.13 -14.36
C LEU A 236 0.09 4.49 -14.03
N ASP A 237 -0.96 4.88 -14.74
CA ASP A 237 -2.24 4.18 -14.76
C ASP A 237 -2.15 2.98 -15.74
N VAL A 238 -2.01 1.77 -15.20
CA VAL A 238 -1.85 0.55 -16.00
C VAL A 238 -3.22 0.01 -16.39
N ALA A 239 -3.77 0.53 -17.49
CA ALA A 239 -5.01 0.04 -18.11
C ALA A 239 -6.18 -0.08 -17.11
N GLY A 240 -6.30 0.85 -16.16
CA GLY A 240 -7.37 0.87 -15.15
C GLY A 240 -7.22 -0.18 -14.04
N TRP A 241 -6.04 -0.80 -13.89
CA TRP A 241 -5.74 -1.65 -12.75
C TRP A 241 -5.69 -0.82 -11.47
N ASP A 242 -6.11 -1.42 -10.35
CA ASP A 242 -6.05 -0.77 -9.05
C ASP A 242 -4.58 -0.53 -8.65
N ASP A 243 -4.27 0.69 -8.18
CA ASP A 243 -2.92 1.11 -7.77
C ASP A 243 -2.33 0.21 -6.68
N ASN A 244 -3.18 -0.41 -5.86
CA ASN A 244 -2.75 -1.38 -4.85
C ASN A 244 -2.11 -2.65 -5.44
N LEU A 245 -2.44 -2.97 -6.69
CA LEU A 245 -1.84 -4.07 -7.44
C LEU A 245 -0.64 -3.58 -8.26
N SER A 246 -0.80 -2.51 -9.03
CA SER A 246 0.20 -2.07 -10.02
C SER A 246 1.43 -1.43 -9.37
N LEU A 247 1.25 -0.56 -8.36
CA LEU A 247 2.33 0.22 -7.76
C LEU A 247 3.46 -0.64 -7.18
N PRO A 248 3.23 -1.63 -6.29
CA PRO A 248 4.33 -2.42 -5.74
C PRO A 248 5.03 -3.26 -6.83
N LEU A 249 4.32 -3.67 -7.88
CA LEU A 249 4.92 -4.44 -8.97
C LEU A 249 5.80 -3.58 -9.86
N LEU A 250 5.30 -2.43 -10.30
CA LEU A 250 6.07 -1.47 -11.09
C LEU A 250 7.26 -0.92 -10.30
N SER A 251 7.03 -0.54 -9.04
CA SER A 251 8.10 -0.04 -8.18
C SER A 251 9.20 -1.09 -7.96
N GLY A 252 8.82 -2.36 -7.77
CA GLY A 252 9.77 -3.47 -7.70
C GLY A 252 10.59 -3.66 -8.97
N VAL A 253 9.97 -3.58 -10.16
CA VAL A 253 10.68 -3.60 -11.45
C VAL A 253 11.66 -2.44 -11.54
N PHE A 254 11.22 -1.22 -11.25
CA PHE A 254 12.06 -0.02 -11.35
C PHE A 254 13.22 -0.06 -10.37
N LEU A 255 13.00 -0.49 -9.13
CA LEU A 255 14.06 -0.68 -8.13
C LEU A 255 15.07 -1.74 -8.58
N GLN A 256 14.60 -2.89 -9.08
CA GLN A 256 15.46 -3.97 -9.58
C GLN A 256 16.36 -3.49 -10.73
N LEU A 257 15.83 -2.71 -11.66
CA LEU A 257 16.58 -2.22 -12.82
C LEU A 257 17.51 -1.06 -12.48
N SER A 258 17.10 -0.16 -11.60
CA SER A 258 17.86 1.05 -11.27
C SER A 258 18.89 0.81 -10.17
N VAL A 259 18.45 0.30 -9.01
CA VAL A 259 19.26 0.18 -7.80
C VAL A 259 19.56 -1.25 -7.39
N GLY A 260 19.08 -2.23 -8.16
CA GLY A 260 19.26 -3.65 -7.85
C GLY A 260 20.72 -4.04 -7.63
N ARG A 261 21.67 -3.45 -8.36
CA ARG A 261 23.11 -3.74 -8.18
C ARG A 261 23.64 -3.44 -6.78
N TRP A 262 23.03 -2.51 -6.05
CA TRP A 262 23.39 -2.23 -4.66
C TRP A 262 22.58 -3.05 -3.65
N LEU A 263 21.40 -3.54 -4.06
CA LEU A 263 20.45 -4.24 -3.20
C LEU A 263 20.45 -5.77 -3.40
N LEU A 264 21.28 -6.33 -4.27
CA LEU A 264 21.39 -7.77 -4.54
C LEU A 264 22.77 -8.28 -4.12
#